data_AF-A0A2W7R6R6-F1
#
_entry.id   AF-A0A2W7R6R6-F1
#
_cell.length_a   1.000
_cell.length_b   1.000
_cell.length_c   1.000
_cell.angle_alpha   90.00
_cell.angle_beta   90.00
_cell.angle_gamma   90.00
#
_symmetry.space_group_name_H-M   'P 1'
#
loop_
_entity.id
_entity.type
_entity.pdbx_description
1 polymer ?
#
loop_
_entity_poly.entity_id
_entity_poly.type
_entity_poly.pdbx_seq_one_letter_code
_entity_poly.pdbx_strand_id
1 'polypeptide(L)'
;MTNLDRIQILRQFTEEEPENPFNWYALAIEYRETDQNQAQDLFAKLLAEHPTYLATYFPAAHLYAEIGDIEESKVIFEKGISLAREEKNTKALQELQNAYQNFLFENDLD
;
A
#
# COMPACT_ATOMS: atom_id res chain seq x y z
N MET A 1 9.28 -0.06 -22.65
CA MET A 1 8.77 1.12 -21.93
C MET A 1 9.62 1.25 -20.69
N THR A 2 10.29 2.38 -20.51
CA THR A 2 11.08 2.63 -19.29
C THR A 2 10.13 2.90 -18.11
N ASN A 3 10.61 2.75 -16.87
CA ASN A 3 9.80 3.08 -15.68
C ASN A 3 9.37 4.57 -15.69
N LEU A 4 10.21 5.48 -16.22
CA LEU A 4 9.88 6.89 -16.41
C LEU A 4 8.69 7.12 -17.37
N ASP A 5 8.66 6.41 -18.50
CA ASP A 5 7.55 6.51 -19.46
C ASP A 5 6.23 6.04 -18.82
N ARG A 6 6.30 4.99 -17.99
CA ARG A 6 5.13 4.44 -17.30
C ARG A 6 4.60 5.37 -16.22
N ILE A 7 5.48 5.97 -15.41
CA ILE A 7 5.10 6.94 -14.39
C ILE A 7 4.40 8.16 -15.03
N GLN A 8 4.89 8.64 -16.18
CA GLN A 8 4.25 9.75 -16.89
C GLN A 8 2.81 9.41 -17.32
N ILE A 9 2.60 8.23 -17.90
CA ILE A 9 1.27 7.77 -18.31
C ILE A 9 0.34 7.62 -17.09
N LEU A 10 0.84 7.02 -16.00
CA LEU A 10 0.05 6.82 -14.79
C LEU A 10 -0.34 8.14 -14.12
N ARG A 11 0.54 9.15 -14.13
CA ARG A 11 0.19 10.50 -13.67
C ARG A 11 -0.96 11.11 -14.48
N GLN A 12 -0.94 10.97 -15.80
CA GLN A 12 -2.05 11.43 -16.63
C GLN A 12 -3.36 10.71 -16.25
N PHE A 13 -3.34 9.39 -16.03
CA PHE A 13 -4.54 8.66 -15.60
C PHE A 13 -5.05 9.07 -14.23
N THR A 14 -4.16 9.47 -13.31
CA THR A 14 -4.60 10.01 -12.00
C THR A 14 -5.25 11.38 -12.11
N GLU A 15 -4.92 12.17 -13.14
CA GLU A 15 -5.56 13.46 -13.41
C GLU A 15 -6.89 13.30 -14.14
N GLU A 16 -6.98 12.33 -15.06
CA GLU A 16 -8.18 12.05 -15.85
C GLU A 16 -9.26 11.29 -15.05
N GLU A 17 -8.84 10.39 -14.16
CA GLU A 17 -9.73 9.55 -13.33
C GLU A 17 -9.30 9.58 -11.85
N PRO A 18 -9.39 10.74 -11.16
CA PRO A 18 -8.91 10.89 -9.79
C PRO A 18 -9.68 10.02 -8.77
N GLU A 19 -10.91 9.61 -9.09
CA GLU A 19 -11.72 8.71 -8.25
C GLU A 19 -11.39 7.23 -8.44
N ASN A 20 -10.57 6.87 -9.44
CA ASN A 20 -10.15 5.50 -9.69
C ASN A 20 -8.91 5.15 -8.84
N PRO A 21 -9.05 4.40 -7.72
CA PRO A 21 -7.92 4.09 -6.85
C PRO A 21 -6.83 3.27 -7.54
N PHE A 22 -7.17 2.54 -8.60
CA PHE A 22 -6.20 1.73 -9.34
C PHE A 22 -5.07 2.59 -9.94
N ASN A 23 -5.39 3.79 -10.45
CA ASN A 23 -4.39 4.64 -11.10
C ASN A 23 -3.36 5.16 -10.09
N TRP A 24 -3.84 5.61 -8.92
CA TRP A 24 -2.99 6.02 -7.79
C TRP A 24 -2.16 4.86 -7.27
N TYR A 25 -2.76 3.68 -7.12
CA TYR A 25 -2.09 2.47 -6.66
C TYR A 25 -0.97 2.04 -7.62
N ALA A 26 -1.27 1.97 -8.92
CA ALA A 26 -0.27 1.62 -9.93
C ALA A 26 0.88 2.63 -9.93
N LEU A 27 0.58 3.93 -9.78
CA LEU A 27 1.60 4.97 -9.67
C LEU A 27 2.46 4.78 -8.41
N ALA A 28 1.86 4.48 -7.25
CA ALA A 28 2.58 4.23 -6.01
C ALA A 28 3.54 3.03 -6.13
N ILE A 29 3.11 1.96 -6.80
CA ILE A 29 3.96 0.78 -7.03
C ILE A 29 5.17 1.11 -7.91
N GLU A 30 5.00 1.92 -8.96
CA GLU A 30 6.13 2.31 -9.81
C GLU A 30 7.12 3.23 -9.08
N TYR A 31 6.64 4.08 -8.18
CA TYR A 31 7.49 4.92 -7.35
C TYR A 31 8.19 4.15 -6.25
N ARG A 32 7.60 3.08 -5.71
CA ARG A 32 8.22 2.31 -4.62
C ARG A 32 9.64 1.83 -4.96
N GLU A 33 9.89 1.53 -6.24
CA GLU A 33 11.18 1.06 -6.74
C GLU A 33 12.19 2.19 -7.04
N THR A 34 11.75 3.46 -7.07
CA THR A 34 12.57 4.59 -7.56
C THR A 34 12.61 5.81 -6.64
N ASP A 35 11.56 6.04 -5.87
CA ASP A 35 11.40 7.15 -4.93
C ASP A 35 10.38 6.75 -3.83
N GLN A 36 10.91 6.28 -2.70
CA GLN A 36 10.09 5.84 -1.56
C GLN A 36 9.24 6.98 -0.96
N ASN A 37 9.67 8.25 -1.05
CA ASN A 37 8.89 9.37 -0.52
C ASN A 37 7.62 9.59 -1.37
N GLN A 38 7.75 9.55 -2.70
CA GLN A 38 6.60 9.64 -3.60
C GLN A 38 5.65 8.46 -3.41
N ALA A 39 6.19 7.25 -3.22
CA ALA A 39 5.37 6.08 -2.93
C ALA A 39 4.61 6.25 -1.60
N GLN A 40 5.26 6.79 -0.56
CA GLN A 40 4.65 7.04 0.74
C GLN A 40 3.50 8.04 0.63
N ASP A 41 3.69 9.17 -0.06
CA ASP A 41 2.65 10.17 -0.27
C ASP A 41 1.42 9.59 -0.96
N LEU A 42 1.64 8.76 -2.00
CA LEU A 42 0.57 8.11 -2.75
C LEU A 42 -0.15 7.02 -1.94
N PHE A 43 0.58 6.22 -1.16
CA PHE A 43 -0.05 5.25 -0.27
C PHE A 43 -0.84 5.94 0.85
N ALA A 44 -0.32 7.02 1.43
CA ALA A 44 -1.04 7.82 2.42
C ALA A 44 -2.36 8.37 1.82
N LYS A 45 -2.30 8.90 0.60
CA LYS A 45 -3.48 9.35 -0.15
C LYS A 45 -4.50 8.22 -0.32
N LEU A 46 -4.06 7.05 -0.79
CA LEU A 46 -4.94 5.89 -0.98
C LEU A 46 -5.59 5.42 0.32
N LEU A 47 -4.84 5.35 1.41
CA LEU A 47 -5.35 4.93 2.73
C LEU A 47 -6.38 5.93 3.29
N ALA A 48 -6.24 7.22 2.98
CA ALA A 48 -7.14 8.27 3.43
C ALA A 48 -8.39 8.41 2.55
N GLU A 49 -8.23 8.42 1.23
CA GLU A 49 -9.31 8.74 0.28
C GLU A 49 -10.01 7.49 -0.27
N HIS A 50 -9.34 6.35 -0.28
CA HIS A 50 -9.86 5.07 -0.77
C HIS A 50 -9.67 3.94 0.25
N PRO A 51 -10.20 4.08 1.49
CA PRO A 51 -9.95 3.14 2.58
C PRO A 51 -10.51 1.73 2.33
N THR A 52 -11.40 1.54 1.36
CA THR A 52 -11.89 0.21 0.97
C THR A 52 -11.08 -0.42 -0.16
N TYR A 53 -10.01 0.23 -0.64
CA TYR A 53 -9.17 -0.34 -1.68
C TYR A 53 -8.12 -1.27 -1.09
N LEU A 54 -8.53 -2.53 -0.84
CA LEU A 54 -7.76 -3.52 -0.10
C LEU A 54 -6.33 -3.74 -0.62
N ALA A 55 -6.10 -3.61 -1.93
CA ALA A 55 -4.79 -3.81 -2.55
C ALA A 55 -3.70 -2.87 -2.02
N THR A 56 -4.07 -1.71 -1.46
CA THR A 56 -3.13 -0.73 -0.90
C THR A 56 -2.42 -1.24 0.36
N TYR A 57 -3.12 -1.97 1.22
CA TYR A 57 -2.67 -2.21 2.60
C TYR A 57 -1.39 -3.03 2.70
N PHE A 58 -1.26 -4.08 1.90
CA PHE A 58 -0.07 -4.93 1.92
C PHE A 58 1.20 -4.14 1.52
N PRO A 59 1.29 -3.53 0.33
CA PRO A 59 2.50 -2.80 -0.06
C PRO A 59 2.73 -1.53 0.76
N ALA A 60 1.67 -0.85 1.23
CA ALA A 60 1.83 0.31 2.10
C ALA A 60 2.47 -0.10 3.44
N ALA A 61 1.96 -1.13 4.12
CA ALA A 61 2.52 -1.55 5.40
C ALA A 61 4.01 -1.93 5.29
N HIS A 62 4.41 -2.62 4.22
CA HIS A 62 5.82 -2.95 3.97
C HIS A 62 6.65 -1.68 3.72
N LEU A 63 6.17 -0.73 2.92
CA LEU A 63 6.89 0.53 2.71
C LEU A 63 7.11 1.28 4.03
N TYR A 64 6.08 1.40 4.88
CA TYR A 64 6.20 2.08 6.17
C TYR A 64 7.20 1.37 7.09
N ALA A 65 7.26 0.03 7.08
CA ALA A 65 8.28 -0.72 7.78
C ALA A 65 9.69 -0.45 7.23
N GLU A 66 9.85 -0.47 5.91
CA GLU A 66 11.14 -0.23 5.22
C GLU A 66 11.73 1.15 5.49
N ILE A 67 10.88 2.18 5.60
CA ILE A 67 11.29 3.56 5.92
C ILE A 67 11.43 3.81 7.43
N GLY A 68 11.20 2.78 8.27
CA GLY A 68 11.38 2.82 9.71
C GLY A 68 10.19 3.36 10.51
N ASP A 69 9.04 3.58 9.89
CA ASP A 69 7.80 4.00 10.55
C ASP A 69 6.99 2.78 11.00
N ILE A 70 7.53 2.12 12.03
CA ILE A 70 7.06 0.83 12.53
C ILE A 70 5.64 0.91 13.10
N GLU A 71 5.30 1.97 13.82
CA GLU A 71 3.97 2.14 14.42
C GLU A 71 2.89 2.29 13.33
N GLU A 72 3.14 3.11 12.30
CA GLU A 72 2.17 3.28 11.22
C GLU A 72 2.06 1.98 10.38
N SER A 73 3.18 1.28 10.13
CA SER A 73 3.15 -0.04 9.47
C SER A 73 2.22 -1.03 10.20
N LYS A 74 2.33 -1.11 11.53
CA LYS A 74 1.48 -1.94 12.38
C LYS A 74 -0.01 -1.58 12.20
N VAL A 75 -0.34 -0.30 12.28
CA VAL A 75 -1.71 0.20 12.10
C VAL A 75 -2.25 -0.14 10.70
N ILE A 76 -1.44 -0.01 9.66
CA ILE A 76 -1.84 -0.34 8.29
C ILE A 76 -2.11 -1.85 8.16
N PHE A 77 -1.24 -2.71 8.69
CA PHE A 77 -1.47 -4.16 8.68
C PHE A 77 -2.80 -4.53 9.37
N GLU A 78 -3.04 -4.00 10.56
CA GLU A 78 -4.25 -4.30 11.33
C GLU A 78 -5.53 -3.86 10.60
N LYS A 79 -5.52 -2.65 10.00
CA LYS A 79 -6.63 -2.16 9.17
C LYS A 79 -6.85 -3.03 7.94
N GLY A 80 -5.79 -3.41 7.23
CA GLY A 80 -5.87 -4.27 6.06
C GLY A 80 -6.44 -5.65 6.38
N ILE A 81 -6.00 -6.26 7.48
CA ILE A 81 -6.53 -7.55 7.98
C ILE A 81 -8.02 -7.43 8.31
N SER A 82 -8.43 -6.34 8.97
CA SER A 82 -9.84 -6.09 9.29
C SER A 82 -10.69 -5.97 8.02
N LEU A 83 -10.23 -5.18 7.03
CA LEU A 83 -10.94 -4.99 5.76
C LEU A 83 -11.03 -6.30 4.97
N ALA A 84 -9.94 -7.06 4.84
CA ALA A 84 -9.94 -8.35 4.15
C ALA A 84 -10.94 -9.33 4.77
N ARG A 85 -11.09 -9.30 6.11
CA ARG A 85 -12.08 -10.11 6.83
C ARG A 85 -13.51 -9.65 6.52
N GLU A 86 -13.76 -8.34 6.51
CA GLU A 86 -15.06 -7.75 6.18
C GLU A 86 -15.50 -8.11 4.75
N GLU A 87 -14.59 -7.97 3.79
CA GLU A 87 -14.81 -8.30 2.37
C GLU A 87 -14.86 -9.82 2.11
N LYS A 88 -14.57 -10.65 3.12
CA LYS A 88 -14.43 -12.12 3.00
C LYS A 88 -13.39 -12.52 1.95
N ASN A 89 -12.37 -11.69 1.74
CA ASN A 89 -11.26 -11.97 0.83
C ASN A 89 -10.22 -12.86 1.52
N THR A 90 -10.46 -14.17 1.48
CA THR A 90 -9.65 -15.16 2.20
C THR A 90 -8.18 -15.17 1.79
N LYS A 91 -7.89 -14.93 0.50
CA LYS A 91 -6.52 -14.88 -0.01
C LYS A 91 -5.76 -13.68 0.56
N ALA A 92 -6.31 -12.48 0.40
CA ALA A 92 -5.69 -11.26 0.91
C ALA A 92 -5.55 -11.29 2.44
N LEU A 93 -6.55 -11.85 3.15
CA LEU A 93 -6.50 -12.04 4.59
C LEU A 93 -5.30 -12.90 5.01
N GLN A 94 -5.09 -14.05 4.35
CA GLN A 94 -3.96 -14.92 4.64
C GLN A 94 -2.62 -14.24 4.34
N GLU A 95 -2.50 -13.56 3.19
CA GLU A 95 -1.28 -12.84 2.81
C GLU A 95 -0.93 -11.74 3.82
N LEU A 96 -1.92 -10.93 4.23
CA LEU A 96 -1.74 -9.87 5.22
C LEU A 96 -1.40 -10.40 6.61
N GLN A 97 -2.07 -11.46 7.07
CA GLN A 97 -1.78 -12.06 8.38
C GLN A 97 -0.37 -12.65 8.44
N ASN A 98 0.05 -13.36 7.39
CA ASN A 98 1.39 -13.93 7.32
C ASN A 98 2.46 -12.83 7.28
N ALA A 99 2.25 -11.80 6.47
CA ALA A 99 3.17 -10.66 6.42
C ALA A 99 3.23 -9.90 7.74
N TYR A 100 2.07 -9.67 8.38
CA TYR A 100 2.04 -8.99 9.68
C TYR A 100 2.78 -9.79 10.76
N GLN A 101 2.61 -11.12 10.78
CA GLN A 101 3.34 -11.97 11.73
C GLN A 101 4.86 -11.93 11.51
N ASN A 102 5.31 -11.90 10.25
CA ASN A 102 6.72 -11.74 9.92
C ASN A 102 7.23 -10.36 10.36
N PHE A 103 6.48 -9.30 10.07
CA PHE A 103 6.79 -7.94 10.49
C PHE A 103 6.94 -7.83 12.01
N LEU A 104 6.03 -8.41 12.78
CA LEU A 104 6.09 -8.43 14.25
C LEU A 104 7.37 -9.13 14.74
N PHE A 105 7.69 -10.28 14.16
CA PHE A 105 8.90 -11.04 14.49
C PHE A 105 10.19 -10.28 14.13
N GLU A 106 10.24 -9.67 12.95
CA GLU A 106 11.42 -8.93 12.47
C GLU A 106 11.71 -7.66 13.28
N ASN A 107 10.68 -7.11 13.95
CA ASN A 107 10.77 -5.88 14.74
C ASN A 107 10.69 -6.11 16.26
N ASP A 108 10.77 -7.36 16.72
CA ASP A 108 10.67 -7.75 18.14
C ASP A 108 9.41 -7.17 18.84
N LEU A 109 8.28 -7.19 18.15
CA LEU A 109 6.98 -6.70 18.63
C LEU A 109 6.08 -7.88 19.03
N ASP A 110 5.85 -8.07 20.33
CA ASP A 110 4.93 -9.08 20.89
C ASP A 110 3.50 -8.54 21.08
#